data_AF-A0A0B6ZAB7-F1
#
_entry.id   AF-A0A0B6ZAB7-F1
#
_cell.length_a   1.000
_cell.length_b   1.000
_cell.length_c   1.000
_cell.angle_alpha   90.00
_cell.angle_beta   90.00
_cell.angle_gamma   90.00
#
_symmetry.space_group_name_H-M   'P 1'
#
loop_
_entity.id
_entity.type
_entity.pdbx_description
1 polymer ?
#
loop_
_entity_poly.entity_id
_entity_poly.type
_entity_poly.pdbx_seq_one_letter_code
_entity_poly.pdbx_strand_id
1 'polypeptide(L)'
;RYWKSRTFLCHFSREMDALLEFLSVKSVLVSSILGLIGYWVLTWLFNNHSKNLPPGPRKWNTSWKVLKALWNDSLAELACEWAKKYGPVTYVSALGQQMVFLNSPEIIRKLFSSEEYKLLVADRQPKVASRLGWYNGKDFIFTKYDAVMRKKRRMFYNLIGLYGEGVDKFENVVWGELERMFAET
;
A
#
# COMPACT_ATOMS: atom_id res chain seq x y z
N ARG A 1 21.12 -78.87 13.18
CA ARG A 1 21.91 -77.83 12.45
C ARG A 1 21.04 -76.76 11.77
N TYR A 2 19.80 -77.06 11.34
CA TYR A 2 18.95 -76.11 10.61
C TYR A 2 18.41 -74.89 11.40
N TRP A 3 18.26 -74.99 12.73
CA TRP A 3 17.66 -73.92 13.54
C TRP A 3 18.59 -72.72 13.79
N LYS A 4 19.92 -72.92 13.79
CA LYS A 4 20.90 -71.87 14.10
C LYS A 4 21.13 -70.89 12.93
N SER A 5 20.88 -71.33 11.69
CA SER A 5 20.99 -70.46 10.50
C SER A 5 19.78 -69.54 10.31
N ARG A 6 18.58 -69.94 10.74
CA ARG A 6 17.38 -69.09 10.62
C ARG A 6 17.40 -67.89 11.57
N THR A 7 17.88 -68.07 12.79
CA THR A 7 18.02 -66.96 13.74
C THR A 7 19.09 -65.95 13.31
N PHE A 8 20.18 -66.42 12.70
CA PHE A 8 21.22 -65.55 12.16
C PHE A 8 20.73 -64.71 10.97
N LEU A 9 19.93 -65.31 10.07
CA LEU A 9 19.31 -64.60 8.94
C LEU A 9 18.26 -63.58 9.39
N CYS A 10 17.45 -63.89 10.42
CA CYS A 10 16.51 -62.92 10.99
C CYS A 10 17.20 -61.77 11.72
N HIS A 11 18.32 -62.02 12.42
CA HIS A 11 19.11 -60.96 13.05
C HIS A 11 19.76 -60.04 12.00
N PHE A 12 20.35 -60.64 10.96
CA PHE A 12 21.00 -59.91 9.87
C PHE A 12 20.02 -59.07 9.04
N SER A 13 18.82 -59.61 8.73
CA SER A 13 17.75 -58.84 8.06
C SER A 13 17.34 -57.64 8.89
N ARG A 14 17.19 -57.81 10.21
CA ARG A 14 16.74 -56.75 11.12
C ARG A 14 17.77 -55.64 11.30
N GLU A 15 19.06 -55.98 11.28
CA GLU A 15 20.14 -54.99 11.24
C GLU A 15 20.18 -54.23 9.92
N MET A 16 19.94 -54.92 8.80
CA MET A 16 19.90 -54.30 7.47
C MET A 16 18.70 -53.35 7.30
N ASP A 17 17.52 -53.72 7.83
CA ASP A 17 16.33 -52.86 7.85
C ASP A 17 16.55 -51.61 8.72
N ALA A 18 17.19 -51.75 9.88
CA ALA A 18 17.54 -50.62 10.74
C ALA A 18 18.54 -49.65 10.09
N LEU A 19 19.50 -50.17 9.32
CA LEU A 19 20.44 -49.35 8.55
C LEU A 19 19.74 -48.61 7.40
N LEU A 20 18.78 -49.26 6.73
CA LEU A 20 17.96 -48.65 5.67
C LEU A 20 17.04 -47.55 6.21
N GLU A 21 16.40 -47.77 7.36
CA GLU A 21 15.60 -46.73 8.04
C GLU A 21 16.47 -45.54 8.47
N PHE A 22 17.67 -45.79 9.00
CA PHE A 22 18.60 -44.74 9.40
C PHE A 22 19.12 -43.92 8.21
N LEU A 23 19.41 -44.57 7.08
CA LEU A 23 19.76 -43.90 5.82
C LEU A 23 18.59 -43.05 5.28
N SER A 24 17.37 -43.58 5.37
CA SER A 24 16.15 -42.87 4.97
C SER A 24 15.92 -41.61 5.79
N VAL A 25 15.95 -41.71 7.13
CA VAL A 25 15.77 -40.57 8.04
C VAL A 25 16.82 -39.49 7.82
N LYS A 26 18.09 -39.86 7.61
CA LYS A 26 19.16 -38.90 7.29
C LYS A 26 18.91 -38.16 5.99
N SER A 27 18.45 -38.84 4.94
CA SER A 27 18.17 -38.18 3.66
C SER A 27 17.01 -37.19 3.73
N VAL A 28 15.97 -37.48 4.52
CA VAL A 28 14.85 -36.56 4.79
C VAL A 28 15.29 -35.34 5.60
N LEU A 29 16.18 -35.53 6.57
CA LEU A 29 16.73 -34.41 7.34
C LEU A 29 17.61 -33.50 6.47
N VAL A 30 18.46 -34.09 5.62
CA VAL A 30 19.33 -33.33 4.70
C VAL A 30 18.50 -32.54 3.68
N SER A 31 17.45 -33.14 3.09
CA SER A 31 16.59 -32.43 2.13
C SER A 31 15.81 -31.29 2.77
N SER A 32 15.33 -31.49 4.01
CA SER A 32 14.63 -30.44 4.77
C SER A 32 15.53 -29.26 5.09
N ILE A 33 16.78 -29.51 5.49
CA ILE A 33 17.78 -28.47 5.75
C ILE A 33 18.12 -27.71 4.46
N LEU A 34 18.31 -28.42 3.34
CA LEU A 34 18.61 -27.81 2.05
C LEU A 34 17.45 -26.92 1.56
N GLY A 35 16.20 -27.35 1.79
CA GLY A 35 15.00 -26.56 1.49
C GLY A 35 14.90 -25.28 2.33
N LEU A 36 15.22 -25.35 3.63
CA LEU A 36 15.23 -24.18 4.51
C LEU A 36 16.34 -23.18 4.13
N ILE A 37 17.54 -23.68 3.81
CA ILE A 37 18.64 -22.84 3.32
C ILE A 37 18.27 -22.21 1.98
N GLY A 38 17.69 -22.99 1.06
CA GLY A 38 17.19 -22.49 -0.22
C GLY A 38 16.14 -21.39 -0.04
N TYR A 39 15.17 -21.58 0.86
CA TYR A 39 14.17 -20.57 1.19
C TYR A 39 14.80 -19.31 1.82
N TRP A 40 15.78 -19.47 2.71
CA TRP A 40 16.48 -18.35 3.33
C TRP A 40 17.31 -17.55 2.31
N VAL A 41 18.04 -18.23 1.43
CA VAL A 41 18.79 -17.59 0.34
C VAL A 41 17.85 -16.88 -0.63
N LEU A 42 16.72 -17.50 -0.98
CA LEU A 42 15.73 -16.92 -1.87
C LEU A 42 15.10 -15.65 -1.27
N THR A 43 14.72 -15.70 0.01
CA THR A 43 14.19 -14.54 0.71
C THR A 43 15.23 -13.44 0.86
N TRP A 44 16.50 -13.77 1.12
CA TRP A 44 17.59 -12.81 1.17
C TRP A 44 17.82 -12.13 -0.19
N LEU A 45 17.90 -12.90 -1.29
CA LEU A 45 18.08 -12.37 -2.64
C LEU A 45 16.93 -11.42 -3.04
N PHE A 46 15.68 -11.77 -2.73
CA PHE A 46 14.53 -10.92 -3.06
C PHE A 46 14.38 -9.69 -2.15
N ASN A 47 14.78 -9.78 -0.87
CA ASN A 47 14.68 -8.64 0.06
C ASN A 47 15.85 -7.67 0.00
N ASN A 48 16.99 -8.02 -0.62
CA ASN A 48 18.20 -7.20 -0.55
C ASN A 48 18.24 -6.03 -1.56
N HIS A 49 17.14 -5.77 -2.27
CA HIS A 49 17.02 -4.53 -3.04
C HIS A 49 16.77 -3.36 -2.10
N SER A 50 17.84 -2.67 -1.70
CA SER A 50 17.76 -1.37 -1.05
C SER A 50 17.10 -0.38 -2.01
N LYS A 51 15.78 -0.22 -1.89
CA LYS A 51 15.07 0.84 -2.60
C LYS A 51 15.55 2.17 -2.02
N ASN A 52 16.06 3.06 -2.87
CA ASN A 52 16.33 4.46 -2.56
C ASN A 52 15.01 5.17 -2.28
N LEU A 53 14.41 4.84 -1.14
CA LEU A 53 13.18 5.45 -0.67
C LEU A 53 13.53 6.78 0.00
N PRO A 54 12.64 7.78 -0.11
CA PRO A 54 12.80 9.02 0.63
C PRO A 54 12.93 8.74 2.15
N PRO A 55 13.55 9.66 2.90
CA PRO A 55 13.63 9.53 4.35
C PRO A 55 12.23 9.45 4.97
N GLY A 56 12.06 8.64 6.01
CA GLY A 56 10.80 8.61 6.74
C GLY A 56 10.65 7.50 7.78
N PRO A 57 9.57 7.54 8.57
CA PRO A 57 9.36 6.64 9.69
C PRO A 57 8.95 5.23 9.22
N ARG A 58 9.90 4.29 9.25
CA ARG A 58 9.74 2.90 8.77
C ARG A 58 9.19 1.91 9.81
N LYS A 59 8.77 2.39 10.98
CA LYS A 59 8.37 1.53 12.10
C LYS A 59 6.90 1.12 11.99
N TRP A 60 6.55 -0.07 12.46
CA TRP A 60 5.14 -0.53 12.57
C TRP A 60 4.25 0.47 13.33
N ASN A 61 4.82 1.15 14.35
CA ASN A 61 4.11 2.17 15.11
C ASN A 61 3.68 3.39 14.27
N THR A 62 4.22 3.58 13.06
CA THR A 62 3.81 4.64 12.14
C THR A 62 2.37 4.45 11.69
N SER A 63 1.94 3.21 11.40
CA SER A 63 0.55 2.92 11.03
C SER A 63 -0.43 3.34 12.12
N TRP A 64 -0.09 3.04 13.37
CA TRP A 64 -0.91 3.42 14.52
C TRP A 64 -0.96 4.94 14.71
N LYS A 65 0.17 5.63 14.55
CA LYS A 65 0.22 7.10 14.62
C LYS A 65 -0.63 7.76 13.55
N VAL A 66 -0.57 7.27 12.31
CA VAL A 66 -1.42 7.76 11.21
C VAL A 66 -2.89 7.53 11.52
N LEU A 67 -3.25 6.33 11.98
CA LEU A 67 -4.64 6.00 12.32
C LEU A 67 -5.17 6.89 13.45
N LYS A 68 -4.37 7.10 14.50
CA LYS A 68 -4.73 7.99 15.61
C LYS A 68 -4.85 9.45 15.14
N ALA A 69 -3.94 9.91 14.30
CA ALA A 69 -3.99 11.27 13.76
C ALA A 69 -5.21 11.49 12.85
N LEU A 70 -5.62 10.46 12.10
CA LEU A 70 -6.86 10.50 11.31
C LEU A 70 -8.10 10.57 12.20
N TRP A 71 -8.14 9.86 13.32
CA TRP A 71 -9.27 9.92 14.26
C TRP A 71 -9.36 11.26 15.00
N ASN A 72 -8.21 11.87 15.31
CA ASN A 72 -8.14 13.11 16.08
C ASN A 72 -8.03 14.38 15.20
N ASP A 73 -8.19 14.25 13.87
CA ASP A 73 -8.00 15.32 12.88
C ASP A 73 -6.66 16.11 13.00
N SER A 74 -5.60 15.43 13.45
CA SER A 74 -4.26 16.00 13.70
C SER A 74 -3.24 15.57 12.64
N LEU A 75 -3.71 15.14 11.46
CA LEU A 75 -2.84 14.66 10.39
C LEU A 75 -1.90 15.76 9.88
N ALA A 76 -2.37 17.02 9.84
CA ALA A 76 -1.55 18.17 9.46
C ALA A 76 -0.41 18.42 10.45
N GLU A 77 -0.69 18.32 11.76
CA GLU A 77 0.33 18.46 12.81
C GLU A 77 1.39 17.37 12.70
N LEU A 78 0.96 16.12 12.50
CA LEU A 78 1.86 14.99 12.32
C LEU A 78 2.75 15.16 11.07
N ALA A 79 2.20 15.68 9.97
CA ALA A 79 2.97 15.97 8.76
C ALA A 79 4.03 17.05 9.02
N CYS A 80 3.70 18.09 9.78
CA CYS A 80 4.63 19.14 10.21
C CYS A 80 5.75 18.60 11.11
N GLU A 81 5.43 17.72 12.07
CA GLU A 81 6.45 17.06 12.91
C GLU A 81 7.43 16.25 12.06
N TRP A 82 6.92 15.52 11.07
CA TRP A 82 7.75 14.76 10.15
C TRP A 82 8.55 15.65 9.21
N ALA A 83 8.02 16.80 8.79
CA ALA A 83 8.76 17.79 8.02
C ALA A 83 10.03 18.22 8.76
N LYS A 84 9.92 18.51 10.07
CA LYS A 84 11.04 18.92 10.92
C LYS A 84 12.09 17.81 11.07
N LYS A 85 11.67 16.55 11.09
CA LYS A 85 12.55 15.40 11.38
C LYS A 85 13.19 14.76 10.15
N TYR A 86 12.43 14.64 9.06
CA TYR A 86 12.82 13.91 7.86
C TYR A 86 12.99 14.81 6.63
N GLY A 87 12.58 16.08 6.74
CA GLY A 87 12.75 17.09 5.71
C GLY A 87 11.53 17.27 4.80
N PRO A 88 11.71 17.90 3.62
CA PRO A 88 10.62 18.40 2.79
C PRO A 88 9.81 17.30 2.09
N VAL A 89 10.37 16.10 1.93
CA VAL A 89 9.69 14.92 1.35
C VAL A 89 9.86 13.76 2.32
N THR A 90 8.74 13.29 2.89
CA THR A 90 8.75 12.18 3.84
C THR A 90 8.02 10.97 3.28
N TYR A 91 8.66 9.81 3.26
CA TYR A 91 8.03 8.54 2.86
C TYR A 91 7.47 7.78 4.07
N VAL A 92 6.23 7.34 3.96
CA VAL A 92 5.51 6.65 5.03
C VAL A 92 4.83 5.41 4.47
N SER A 93 5.09 4.26 5.07
CA SER A 93 4.25 3.07 4.84
C SER A 93 3.30 2.93 6.03
N ALA A 94 2.00 3.09 5.80
CA ALA A 94 0.98 2.93 6.81
C ALA A 94 -0.24 2.19 6.24
N LEU A 95 -0.85 1.33 7.05
CA LEU A 95 -2.05 0.54 6.68
C LEU A 95 -1.87 -0.27 5.38
N GLY A 96 -0.66 -0.77 5.13
CA GLY A 96 -0.33 -1.50 3.90
C GLY A 96 -0.26 -0.63 2.64
N GLN A 97 -0.40 0.69 2.76
CA GLN A 97 -0.27 1.66 1.67
C GLN A 97 1.03 2.44 1.81
N GLN A 98 1.61 2.80 0.65
CA GLN A 98 2.77 3.67 0.58
C GLN A 98 2.28 5.09 0.31
N MET A 99 2.68 6.01 1.18
CA MET A 99 2.29 7.42 1.14
C MET A 99 3.53 8.29 1.18
N VAL A 100 3.44 9.46 0.54
CA VAL A 100 4.50 10.46 0.54
C VAL A 100 3.89 11.77 0.99
N PHE A 101 4.45 12.33 2.06
CA PHE A 101 4.12 13.67 2.55
C PHE A 101 5.05 14.68 1.90
N LEU A 102 4.45 15.67 1.24
CA LEU A 102 5.15 16.79 0.63
C LEU A 102 4.91 18.01 1.50
N ASN A 103 5.96 18.49 2.16
CA ASN A 103 5.88 19.59 3.12
C ASN A 103 6.46 20.90 2.56
N SER A 104 7.03 20.89 1.36
CA SER A 104 7.56 22.10 0.69
C SER A 104 6.61 22.58 -0.42
N PRO A 105 6.19 23.86 -0.41
CA PRO A 105 5.31 24.41 -1.44
C PRO A 105 5.98 24.45 -2.83
N GLU A 106 7.30 24.62 -2.89
CA GLU A 106 8.06 24.62 -4.15
C GLU A 106 8.00 23.25 -4.82
N ILE A 107 8.19 22.18 -4.04
CA ILE A 107 8.13 20.80 -4.53
C ILE A 107 6.70 20.48 -4.99
N ILE A 108 5.70 20.88 -4.21
CA ILE A 108 4.28 20.68 -4.57
C ILE A 108 3.98 21.37 -5.90
N ARG A 109 4.35 22.64 -6.06
CA ARG A 109 4.15 23.38 -7.32
C ARG A 109 4.86 22.70 -8.48
N LYS A 110 6.14 22.32 -8.31
CA LYS A 110 6.88 21.60 -9.34
C LYS A 110 6.19 20.28 -9.71
N LEU A 111 5.69 19.53 -8.73
CA LEU A 111 5.06 18.23 -8.94
C LEU A 111 3.73 18.33 -9.70
N PHE A 112 2.88 19.32 -9.38
CA PHE A 112 1.56 19.46 -9.99
C PHE A 112 1.55 20.30 -11.28
N SER A 113 2.48 21.24 -11.44
CA SER A 113 2.54 22.14 -12.59
C SER A 113 3.42 21.62 -13.73
N SER A 114 4.44 20.80 -13.46
CA SER A 114 5.32 20.29 -14.51
C SER A 114 4.62 19.28 -15.42
N GLU A 115 4.88 19.37 -16.72
CA GLU A 115 4.32 18.42 -17.69
C GLU A 115 4.85 17.00 -17.48
N GLU A 116 6.12 16.88 -17.05
CA GLU A 116 6.79 15.61 -16.77
C GLU A 116 6.11 14.83 -15.62
N TYR A 117 5.79 15.49 -14.51
CA TYR A 117 5.27 14.80 -13.31
C TYR A 117 3.75 14.80 -13.21
N LYS A 118 3.06 15.76 -13.85
CA LYS A 118 1.61 15.91 -13.74
C LYS A 118 0.84 14.65 -14.10
N LEU A 119 1.20 13.96 -15.19
CA LEU A 119 0.51 12.73 -15.59
C LEU A 119 0.80 11.55 -14.66
N LEU A 120 2.00 11.49 -14.07
CA LEU A 120 2.40 10.43 -13.14
C LEU A 120 1.61 10.52 -11.82
N VAL A 121 1.31 11.73 -11.37
CA VAL A 121 0.63 12.01 -10.10
C VAL A 121 -0.89 12.09 -10.28
N ALA A 122 -1.36 12.34 -11.50
CA ALA A 122 -2.79 12.43 -11.79
C ALA A 122 -3.51 11.08 -11.65
N ASP A 123 -2.80 9.96 -11.74
CA ASP A 123 -3.43 8.65 -11.68
C ASP A 123 -3.86 8.24 -10.28
N ARG A 124 -5.02 7.59 -10.17
CA ARG A 124 -5.64 7.19 -8.90
C ARG A 124 -5.69 5.68 -8.83
N GLN A 125 -4.87 5.10 -7.96
CA GLN A 125 -4.92 3.67 -7.71
C GLN A 125 -6.25 3.33 -6.99
N PRO A 126 -7.00 2.31 -7.46
CA PRO A 126 -8.24 1.91 -6.83
C PRO A 126 -7.95 1.42 -5.41
N LYS A 127 -8.48 2.14 -4.42
CA LYS A 127 -8.34 1.80 -3.00
C LYS A 127 -9.44 0.81 -2.61
N VAL A 128 -9.23 0.07 -1.52
CA VAL A 128 -10.28 -0.79 -0.94
C VAL A 128 -11.55 0.03 -0.65
N ALA A 129 -11.38 1.27 -0.16
CA ALA A 129 -12.47 2.21 0.04
C ALA A 129 -13.23 2.54 -1.26
N SER A 130 -12.54 2.80 -2.38
CA SER A 130 -13.23 3.09 -3.65
C SER A 130 -13.93 1.86 -4.21
N ARG A 131 -13.42 0.66 -3.91
CA ARG A 131 -14.07 -0.61 -4.26
C ARG A 131 -15.42 -0.77 -3.56
N LEU A 132 -15.46 -0.49 -2.25
CA LEU A 132 -16.63 -0.70 -1.42
C LEU A 132 -17.65 0.45 -1.50
N GLY A 133 -17.19 1.70 -1.52
CA GLY A 133 -18.06 2.88 -1.39
C GLY A 133 -18.31 3.69 -2.68
N TRP A 134 -17.47 3.55 -3.71
CA TRP A 134 -17.51 4.43 -4.90
C TRP A 134 -17.64 3.66 -6.22
N TYR A 135 -18.62 2.75 -6.31
CA TYR A 135 -18.92 1.99 -7.53
C TYR A 135 -17.69 1.37 -8.19
N ASN A 136 -16.81 0.77 -7.38
CA ASN A 136 -15.52 0.24 -7.84
C ASN A 136 -14.58 1.28 -8.49
N GLY A 137 -14.59 2.51 -7.95
CA GLY A 137 -13.83 3.65 -8.49
C GLY A 137 -14.32 4.12 -9.87
N LYS A 138 -15.58 3.88 -10.22
CA LYS A 138 -16.18 4.35 -11.49
C LYS A 138 -16.84 5.73 -11.37
N ASP A 139 -16.74 6.37 -10.22
CA ASP A 139 -17.21 7.73 -9.97
C ASP A 139 -16.30 8.78 -10.63
N PHE A 140 -16.71 10.04 -10.70
CA PHE A 140 -15.90 11.06 -11.38
C PHE A 140 -14.64 11.48 -10.60
N ILE A 141 -14.56 11.22 -9.29
CA ILE A 141 -13.46 11.60 -8.41
C ILE A 141 -12.40 10.49 -8.36
N PHE A 142 -12.76 9.24 -8.07
CA PHE A 142 -11.81 8.14 -7.91
C PHE A 142 -11.56 7.31 -9.18
N THR A 143 -12.15 7.66 -10.33
CA THR A 143 -11.77 7.05 -11.63
C THR A 143 -10.30 7.35 -11.95
N LYS A 144 -9.64 6.34 -12.55
CA LYS A 144 -8.30 6.43 -13.17
C LYS A 144 -8.19 7.65 -14.10
N TYR A 145 -7.01 8.25 -14.21
CA TYR A 145 -6.81 9.35 -15.16
C TYR A 145 -6.88 8.83 -16.61
N ASP A 146 -8.03 9.03 -17.26
CA ASP A 146 -8.28 8.58 -18.64
C ASP A 146 -9.20 9.56 -19.40
N ALA A 147 -9.38 9.37 -20.70
CA ALA A 147 -10.32 10.12 -21.55
C ALA A 147 -11.74 10.11 -20.97
N VAL A 148 -12.19 8.98 -20.40
CA VAL A 148 -13.48 8.86 -19.73
C VAL A 148 -13.59 9.80 -18.52
N MET A 149 -12.55 9.86 -17.68
CA MET A 149 -12.54 10.74 -16.52
C MET A 149 -12.58 12.21 -16.94
N ARG A 150 -11.83 12.59 -17.99
CA ARG A 150 -11.86 13.95 -18.56
C ARG A 150 -13.27 14.32 -19.08
N LYS A 151 -13.95 13.40 -19.75
CA LYS A 151 -15.33 13.59 -20.23
C LYS A 151 -16.31 13.77 -19.07
N LYS A 152 -16.24 12.91 -18.04
CA LYS A 152 -17.08 13.02 -16.83
C LYS A 152 -16.90 14.37 -16.14
N ARG A 153 -15.66 14.83 -15.95
CA ARG A 153 -15.39 16.14 -15.34
C ARG A 153 -15.97 17.28 -16.18
N ARG A 154 -15.78 17.26 -17.51
CA ARG A 154 -16.36 18.28 -18.39
C ARG A 154 -17.89 18.33 -18.28
N MET A 155 -18.54 17.17 -18.30
CA MET A 155 -20.00 17.08 -18.11
C MET A 155 -20.43 17.62 -16.75
N PHE A 156 -19.74 17.24 -15.67
CA PHE A 156 -20.03 17.73 -14.32
C PHE A 156 -19.94 19.26 -14.21
N TYR A 157 -18.85 19.85 -14.70
CA TYR A 157 -18.67 21.30 -14.69
C TYR A 157 -19.71 22.03 -15.55
N ASN A 158 -20.07 21.48 -16.71
CA ASN A 158 -21.11 22.03 -17.56
C ASN A 158 -22.50 21.95 -16.88
N LEU A 159 -22.79 20.87 -16.17
CA LEU A 159 -24.08 20.66 -15.49
C LEU A 159 -24.29 21.59 -14.30
N ILE A 160 -23.25 21.79 -13.48
CA ILE A 160 -23.33 22.72 -12.35
C ILE A 160 -23.37 24.17 -12.84
N GLY A 161 -22.93 24.43 -14.08
CA GLY A 161 -22.88 25.79 -14.62
C GLY A 161 -21.76 26.61 -13.98
N LEU A 162 -20.66 25.98 -13.54
CA LEU A 162 -19.50 26.67 -12.95
C LEU A 162 -18.72 27.55 -13.96
N TYR A 163 -19.20 27.64 -15.21
CA TYR A 163 -18.62 28.46 -16.26
C TYR A 163 -19.74 29.18 -17.03
N GLY A 164 -19.47 30.43 -17.43
CA GLY A 164 -20.40 31.24 -18.23
C GLY A 164 -21.62 31.70 -17.45
N GLU A 165 -22.78 31.78 -18.13
CA GLU A 165 -24.06 32.28 -17.59
C GLU A 165 -24.60 31.49 -16.38
N GLY A 166 -24.09 30.28 -16.13
CA GLY A 166 -24.50 29.47 -14.98
C GLY A 166 -23.92 29.94 -13.64
N VAL A 167 -22.82 30.70 -13.66
CA VAL A 167 -22.11 31.16 -12.46
C VAL A 167 -22.99 32.12 -11.68
N ASP A 168 -23.60 33.10 -12.37
CA ASP A 168 -24.47 34.10 -11.74
C ASP A 168 -25.66 33.42 -11.02
N LYS A 169 -26.22 32.37 -11.62
CA LYS A 169 -27.31 31.61 -11.01
C LYS A 169 -26.84 30.88 -9.74
N PHE A 170 -25.66 30.27 -9.79
CA PHE A 170 -25.08 29.59 -8.64
C PHE A 170 -24.76 30.58 -7.51
N GLU A 171 -24.14 31.71 -7.84
CA GLU A 171 -23.80 32.77 -6.88
C GLU A 171 -25.05 33.32 -6.20
N ASN A 172 -26.11 33.62 -6.95
CA ASN A 172 -27.37 34.10 -6.39
C ASN A 172 -28.01 33.09 -5.41
N VAL A 173 -27.98 31.79 -5.73
CA VAL A 173 -28.52 30.75 -4.84
C VAL A 173 -27.68 30.63 -3.56
N VAL A 174 -26.35 30.61 -3.69
CA VAL A 174 -25.45 30.55 -2.53
C VAL A 174 -25.62 31.78 -1.65
N TRP A 175 -25.72 32.96 -2.25
CA TRP A 175 -25.90 34.21 -1.52
C TRP A 175 -27.24 34.24 -0.78
N GLY A 176 -28.33 33.81 -1.42
CA GLY A 176 -29.65 33.74 -0.78
C GLY A 176 -29.69 32.78 0.41
N GLU A 177 -29.07 31.61 0.32
CA GLU A 177 -28.99 30.68 1.46
C GLU A 177 -28.05 31.20 2.57
N LEU A 178 -26.98 31.89 2.19
CA LEU A 178 -26.05 32.50 3.16
C LEU A 178 -26.76 33.58 3.99
N GLU A 179 -27.52 34.48 3.33
CA GLU A 179 -28.34 35.48 4.01
C GLU A 179 -29.37 34.84 4.94
N ARG A 180 -29.99 33.72 4.52
CA ARG A 180 -30.96 32.98 5.33
C ARG A 180 -30.32 32.40 6.60
N MET A 181 -29.14 31.80 6.49
CA MET A 181 -28.41 31.28 7.65
C MET A 181 -27.97 32.39 8.62
N PHE A 182 -27.54 33.55 8.09
CA PHE A 182 -27.17 34.69 8.92
C PHE A 182 -28.38 35.37 9.58
N ALA A 183 -29.56 35.31 8.98
CA ALA A 183 -30.80 35.82 9.58
C ALA A 183 -31.36 34.89 10.67
N GLU A 184 -31.06 33.59 10.63
CA GLU A 184 -31.48 32.60 11.62
C GLU A 184 -30.56 32.53 12.86
N THR A 185 -29.39 33.19 12.83
CA THR A 185 -28.40 33.21 13.93
C THR A 185 -28.51 34.48 14.76
#